data_AF-A0A970CA55-F1
#
_entry.id   AF-A0A970CA55-F1
#
_cell.length_a   1.000
_cell.length_b   1.000
_cell.length_c   1.000
_cell.angle_alpha   90.00
_cell.angle_beta   90.00
_cell.angle_gamma   90.00
#
_symmetry.space_group_name_H-M   'P 1'
#
loop_
_entity.id
_entity.type
_entity.pdbx_description
1 polymer ?
#
loop_
_entity_poly.entity_id
_entity_poly.type
_entity_poly.pdbx_seq_one_letter_code
_entity_poly.pdbx_strand_id
1 'polypeptide(L)'
;MSDFEHPSRDAVECYIEKWNTLENYKAQESALSKLFKQFSPENNSLDDVLLKVAALNAFYSTNIYNVFAVARHIVSLNIDDRLKRGDESLVMDIASGHGVRNTKNGKELRFYSFATKYCSHHQPEVYPIYDSFVEELLVYLRDVDNFANFHREDLRNISVFKKTLLKLQAFYSLENFTLKEIDQYLWQYGKEKFPKKY
;
A
#
# COMPACT_ATOMS: atom_id res chain seq x y z
N MET A 1 -6.13 24.18 17.53
CA MET A 1 -5.02 23.46 16.86
C MET A 1 -5.23 22.00 17.19
N SER A 2 -5.42 21.14 16.19
CA SER A 2 -5.51 19.70 16.44
C SER A 2 -4.21 19.24 17.08
N ASP A 3 -4.30 18.53 18.19
CA ASP A 3 -3.13 18.02 18.93
C ASP A 3 -2.45 16.95 18.05
N PHE A 4 -1.36 17.34 17.39
CA PHE A 4 -0.51 16.44 16.62
C PHE A 4 0.67 16.06 17.49
N GLU A 5 0.79 14.76 17.73
CA GLU A 5 1.92 14.14 18.41
C GLU A 5 2.93 13.74 17.35
N HIS A 6 4.20 14.06 17.58
CA HIS A 6 5.26 13.60 16.70
C HIS A 6 5.38 12.07 16.79
N PRO A 7 5.68 11.39 15.67
CA PRO A 7 6.00 9.97 15.70
C PRO A 7 7.06 9.65 16.74
N SER A 8 6.80 8.62 17.53
CA SER A 8 7.68 8.12 18.57
C SER A 8 7.50 6.62 18.70
N ARG A 9 8.45 5.96 19.36
CA ARG A 9 8.38 4.52 19.62
C ARG A 9 7.10 4.15 20.37
N ASP A 10 6.78 4.87 21.44
CA ASP A 10 5.61 4.64 22.27
C ASP A 10 4.30 4.82 21.47
N ALA A 11 4.26 5.82 20.59
CA ALA A 11 3.11 6.02 19.71
C ALA A 11 2.94 4.84 18.75
N VAL A 12 4.02 4.39 18.09
CA VAL A 12 3.96 3.24 17.18
C VAL A 12 3.49 1.98 17.92
N GLU A 13 4.06 1.67 19.08
CA GLU A 13 3.66 0.52 19.90
C GLU A 13 2.17 0.58 20.30
N CYS A 14 1.69 1.75 20.75
CA CYS A 14 0.28 1.97 21.08
C CYS A 14 -0.66 1.71 19.88
N TYR A 15 -0.29 2.17 18.68
CA TYR A 15 -1.09 1.93 17.49
C TYR A 15 -1.02 0.47 16.99
N ILE A 16 0.08 -0.25 17.22
CA ILE A 16 0.17 -1.69 16.96
C ILE A 16 -0.75 -2.46 17.92
N GLU A 17 -0.81 -2.09 19.19
CA GLU A 17 -1.76 -2.66 20.15
C GLU A 17 -3.21 -2.38 19.75
N LYS A 18 -3.51 -1.13 19.35
CA LYS A 18 -4.83 -0.74 18.82
C LYS A 18 -5.19 -1.56 17.58
N TRP A 19 -4.25 -1.79 16.65
CA TRP A 19 -4.45 -2.65 15.48
C TRP A 19 -4.91 -4.05 15.87
N ASN A 20 -4.39 -4.60 16.97
CA ASN A 20 -4.76 -5.94 17.44
C ASN A 20 -6.23 -6.05 17.89
N THR A 21 -6.90 -4.93 18.15
CA THR A 21 -8.33 -4.87 18.51
C THR A 21 -9.26 -4.70 17.31
N LEU A 22 -8.71 -4.39 16.12
CA LEU A 22 -9.48 -4.17 14.90
C LEU A 22 -9.87 -5.49 14.21
N GLU A 23 -10.86 -6.19 14.77
CA GLU A 23 -11.25 -7.55 14.35
C GLU A 23 -11.48 -7.70 12.84
N ASN A 24 -12.23 -6.77 12.24
CA ASN A 24 -12.56 -6.79 10.82
C ASN A 24 -11.30 -6.69 9.93
N TYR A 25 -10.39 -5.75 10.23
CA TYR A 25 -9.16 -5.55 9.47
C TYR A 25 -8.20 -6.74 9.62
N LYS A 26 -8.10 -7.32 10.83
CA LYS A 26 -7.28 -8.51 11.07
C LYS A 26 -7.81 -9.73 10.31
N ALA A 27 -9.12 -9.93 10.31
CA ALA A 27 -9.74 -11.04 9.58
C ALA A 27 -9.49 -10.93 8.07
N GLN A 28 -9.63 -9.73 7.51
CA GLN A 28 -9.34 -9.44 6.10
C GLN A 28 -7.86 -9.68 5.75
N GLU A 29 -6.93 -9.15 6.55
CA GLU A 29 -5.49 -9.38 6.36
C GLU A 29 -5.10 -10.86 6.46
N SER A 30 -5.69 -11.58 7.42
CA SER A 30 -5.46 -13.02 7.58
C SER A 30 -5.97 -13.80 6.37
N ALA A 31 -7.15 -13.46 5.86
CA ALA A 31 -7.72 -14.09 4.67
C ALA A 31 -6.88 -13.81 3.41
N LEU A 32 -6.42 -12.57 3.20
CA LEU A 32 -5.52 -12.23 2.11
C LEU A 32 -4.18 -12.96 2.22
N SER A 33 -3.59 -13.01 3.42
CA SER A 33 -2.35 -13.75 3.65
C SER A 33 -2.48 -15.23 3.27
N LYS A 34 -3.59 -15.89 3.62
CA LYS A 34 -3.86 -17.28 3.19
C LYS A 34 -3.97 -17.39 1.67
N LEU A 35 -4.72 -16.49 1.04
CA LEU A 35 -4.89 -16.48 -0.41
C LEU A 35 -3.55 -16.29 -1.15
N PHE A 36 -2.79 -15.26 -0.78
CA PHE A 36 -1.55 -14.89 -1.47
C PHE A 36 -0.36 -15.81 -1.16
N LYS A 37 -0.35 -16.51 -0.02
CA LYS A 37 0.84 -17.29 0.41
C LYS A 37 0.62 -18.80 0.45
N GLN A 38 -0.63 -19.25 0.55
CA GLN A 38 -0.93 -20.68 0.71
C GLN A 38 -1.72 -21.22 -0.47
N PHE A 39 -2.83 -20.56 -0.84
CA PHE A 39 -3.73 -21.07 -1.87
C PHE A 39 -3.24 -20.74 -3.28
N SER A 40 -2.72 -19.53 -3.47
CA SER A 40 -2.35 -19.02 -4.78
C SER A 40 -1.02 -18.24 -4.70
N PRO A 41 0.13 -18.87 -4.43
CA PRO A 41 1.40 -18.16 -4.25
C PRO A 41 1.95 -17.51 -5.54
N GLU A 42 1.61 -18.07 -6.71
CA GLU A 42 2.14 -17.65 -8.02
C GLU A 42 1.16 -16.78 -8.80
N ASN A 43 1.61 -16.15 -9.89
CA ASN A 43 0.86 -15.21 -10.69
C ASN A 43 0.71 -15.64 -12.17
N ASN A 44 0.79 -16.94 -12.43
CA ASN A 44 0.74 -17.54 -13.76
C ASN A 44 -0.65 -18.12 -14.13
N SER A 45 -1.57 -18.22 -13.17
CA SER A 45 -2.92 -18.74 -13.33
C SER A 45 -3.95 -17.60 -13.28
N LEU A 46 -4.81 -17.53 -14.31
CA LEU A 46 -5.82 -16.47 -14.39
C LEU A 46 -6.84 -16.55 -13.26
N ASP A 47 -7.28 -17.74 -12.88
CA ASP A 47 -8.28 -17.93 -11.84
C ASP A 47 -7.72 -17.48 -10.47
N ASP A 48 -6.48 -17.87 -10.18
CA ASP A 48 -5.76 -17.49 -8.96
C ASP A 48 -5.56 -15.97 -8.87
N VAL A 49 -5.08 -15.36 -9.96
CA VAL A 49 -4.87 -13.91 -10.02
C VAL A 49 -6.20 -13.17 -9.95
N LEU A 50 -7.27 -13.69 -10.56
CA LEU A 50 -8.60 -13.08 -10.48
C LEU A 50 -9.14 -13.08 -9.05
N LEU A 51 -8.97 -14.18 -8.31
CA LEU A 51 -9.33 -14.27 -6.89
C LEU A 51 -8.55 -13.25 -6.05
N LYS A 52 -7.23 -13.14 -6.26
CA LYS A 52 -6.39 -12.15 -5.58
C LYS A 52 -6.87 -10.72 -5.86
N VAL A 53 -7.08 -10.38 -7.12
CA VAL A 53 -7.51 -9.03 -7.53
C VAL A 53 -8.86 -8.71 -6.91
N ALA A 54 -9.82 -9.63 -6.98
CA ALA A 54 -11.16 -9.43 -6.44
C ALA A 54 -11.16 -9.27 -4.91
N ALA A 55 -10.51 -10.17 -4.18
CA ALA A 55 -10.44 -10.12 -2.73
C ALA A 55 -9.70 -8.88 -2.22
N LEU A 56 -8.53 -8.57 -2.80
CA LEU A 56 -7.74 -7.40 -2.43
C LEU A 56 -8.49 -6.10 -2.72
N ASN A 57 -9.14 -6.01 -3.87
CA ASN A 57 -9.93 -4.85 -4.25
C ASN A 57 -11.12 -4.62 -3.30
N ALA A 58 -11.77 -5.71 -2.86
CA ALA A 58 -12.90 -5.64 -1.93
C ALA A 58 -12.45 -5.21 -0.52
N PHE A 59 -11.36 -5.77 0.00
CA PHE A 59 -10.94 -5.51 1.39
C PHE A 59 -10.24 -4.16 1.56
N TYR A 60 -9.49 -3.70 0.54
CA TYR A 60 -8.85 -2.39 0.56
C TYR A 60 -9.63 -1.30 -0.16
N SER A 61 -10.81 -1.59 -0.70
CA SER A 61 -11.66 -0.62 -1.42
C SER A 61 -10.91 0.12 -2.52
N THR A 62 -10.13 -0.59 -3.34
CA THR A 62 -9.27 0.04 -4.37
C THR A 62 -10.01 0.53 -5.61
N ASN A 63 -11.33 0.32 -5.66
CA ASN A 63 -12.25 0.83 -6.69
C ASN A 63 -11.94 0.34 -8.13
N ILE A 64 -11.41 -0.87 -8.27
CA ILE A 64 -11.27 -1.53 -9.57
C ILE A 64 -12.63 -2.09 -9.97
N TYR A 65 -13.25 -1.51 -11.01
CA TYR A 65 -14.55 -1.99 -11.51
C TYR A 65 -14.42 -3.13 -12.52
N ASN A 66 -13.28 -3.26 -13.21
CA ASN A 66 -13.01 -4.34 -14.15
C ASN A 66 -11.84 -5.20 -13.66
N VAL A 67 -12.13 -6.03 -12.66
CA VAL A 67 -11.14 -6.94 -12.03
C VAL A 67 -10.53 -7.92 -13.03
N PHE A 68 -11.31 -8.37 -14.01
CA PHE A 68 -10.85 -9.32 -15.03
C PHE A 68 -9.77 -8.74 -15.95
N ALA A 69 -9.91 -7.49 -16.38
CA ALA A 69 -8.90 -6.82 -17.20
C ALA A 69 -7.57 -6.69 -16.43
N VAL A 70 -7.63 -6.31 -15.15
CA VAL A 70 -6.44 -6.21 -14.29
C VAL A 70 -5.81 -7.59 -14.04
N ALA A 71 -6.61 -8.62 -13.78
CA ALA A 71 -6.11 -9.98 -13.57
C ALA A 71 -5.39 -10.54 -14.80
N ARG A 72 -6.01 -10.41 -15.98
CA ARG A 72 -5.39 -10.81 -17.25
C ARG A 72 -4.08 -10.08 -17.49
N HIS A 73 -4.05 -8.78 -17.21
CA HIS A 73 -2.85 -7.96 -17.35
C HIS A 73 -1.71 -8.48 -16.47
N ILE A 74 -1.97 -8.73 -15.18
CA ILE A 74 -0.97 -9.26 -14.24
C ILE A 74 -0.40 -10.61 -14.73
N VAL A 75 -1.24 -11.53 -15.18
CA VAL A 75 -0.79 -12.82 -15.74
C VAL A 75 0.13 -12.59 -16.95
N SER A 76 -0.25 -11.67 -17.85
CA SER A 76 0.54 -11.38 -19.06
C SER A 76 1.92 -10.79 -18.77
N LEU A 77 2.10 -10.15 -17.61
CA LEU A 77 3.38 -9.57 -17.20
C LEU A 77 4.41 -10.60 -16.70
N ASN A 78 3.98 -11.84 -16.41
CA ASN A 78 4.83 -12.93 -15.89
C ASN A 78 5.74 -12.48 -14.73
N ILE A 79 5.12 -12.00 -13.65
CA ILE A 79 5.82 -11.18 -12.64
C ILE A 79 6.60 -11.96 -11.59
N ASP A 80 6.44 -13.28 -11.49
CA ASP A 80 6.92 -14.05 -10.32
C ASP A 80 8.44 -13.95 -10.08
N ASP A 81 9.26 -14.02 -11.14
CA ASP A 81 10.72 -13.89 -11.02
C ASP A 81 11.16 -12.45 -10.70
N ARG A 82 10.41 -11.46 -11.19
CA ARG A 82 10.65 -10.04 -10.91
C ARG A 82 10.25 -9.71 -9.46
N LEU A 83 9.13 -10.25 -8.99
CA LEU A 83 8.70 -10.17 -7.60
C LEU A 83 9.78 -10.77 -6.70
N LYS A 84 10.24 -12.00 -6.96
CA LYS A 84 11.32 -12.66 -6.18
C LYS A 84 12.58 -11.81 -6.03
N ARG A 85 12.93 -11.03 -7.04
CA ARG A 85 14.11 -10.13 -7.03
C ARG A 85 13.84 -8.74 -6.43
N GLY A 86 12.61 -8.46 -6.01
CA GLY A 86 12.22 -7.17 -5.45
C GLY A 86 12.22 -6.04 -6.49
N ASP A 87 11.89 -6.34 -7.74
CA ASP A 87 11.81 -5.35 -8.80
C ASP A 87 10.68 -4.34 -8.53
N GLU A 88 11.06 -3.14 -8.11
CA GLU A 88 10.15 -2.05 -7.77
C GLU A 88 9.35 -1.54 -8.99
N SER A 89 9.86 -1.71 -10.22
CA SER A 89 9.17 -1.25 -11.43
C SER A 89 7.84 -1.98 -11.68
N LEU A 90 7.68 -3.19 -11.11
CA LEU A 90 6.43 -3.97 -11.16
C LEU A 90 5.22 -3.20 -10.66
N VAL A 91 5.38 -2.33 -9.66
CA VAL A 91 4.25 -1.53 -9.16
C VAL A 91 3.64 -0.70 -10.28
N MET A 92 4.47 -0.12 -11.14
CA MET A 92 3.99 0.69 -12.25
C MET A 92 3.43 -0.15 -13.39
N ASP A 93 4.07 -1.28 -13.68
CA ASP A 93 3.60 -2.22 -14.70
C ASP A 93 2.22 -2.79 -14.32
N ILE A 94 1.96 -3.09 -13.05
CA ILE A 94 0.64 -3.56 -12.59
C ILE A 94 -0.38 -2.41 -12.57
N ALA A 95 0.03 -1.21 -12.18
CA ALA A 95 -0.86 -0.07 -12.00
C ALA A 95 -1.40 0.54 -13.31
N SER A 96 -0.86 0.18 -14.46
CA SER A 96 -1.22 0.74 -15.77
C SER A 96 -1.00 -0.27 -16.90
N GLY A 97 -1.51 0.00 -18.11
CA GLY A 97 -1.42 -0.94 -19.25
C GLY A 97 -2.52 -2.02 -19.27
N HIS A 98 -3.35 -2.09 -18.24
CA HIS A 98 -4.48 -3.03 -18.14
C HIS A 98 -5.69 -2.64 -19.00
N GLY A 99 -5.70 -1.44 -19.60
CA GLY A 99 -6.74 -0.99 -20.55
C GLY A 99 -8.06 -0.55 -19.90
N VAL A 100 -8.10 -0.38 -18.58
CA VAL A 100 -9.30 0.03 -17.84
C VAL A 100 -9.36 1.55 -17.83
N ARG A 101 -10.39 2.13 -18.44
CA ARG A 101 -10.47 3.56 -18.78
C ARG A 101 -11.61 4.26 -18.07
N ASN A 102 -11.37 5.49 -17.63
CA ASN A 102 -12.40 6.36 -17.11
C ASN A 102 -13.47 6.62 -18.18
N THR A 103 -14.73 6.35 -17.86
CA THR A 103 -15.86 6.45 -18.80
C THR A 103 -16.14 7.88 -19.26
N LYS A 104 -15.72 8.90 -18.50
CA LYS A 104 -15.98 10.31 -18.82
C LYS A 104 -14.96 10.91 -19.80
N ASN A 105 -13.68 10.54 -19.67
CA ASN A 105 -12.61 11.17 -20.45
C ASN A 105 -11.75 10.17 -21.26
N GLY A 106 -12.05 8.88 -21.19
CA GLY A 106 -11.34 7.83 -21.94
C GLY A 106 -9.89 7.57 -21.50
N LYS A 107 -9.38 8.31 -20.52
CA LYS A 107 -8.01 8.13 -19.99
C LYS A 107 -7.94 6.82 -19.20
N GLU A 108 -6.85 6.09 -19.38
CA GLU A 108 -6.58 4.92 -18.56
C GLU A 108 -6.49 5.31 -17.08
N LEU A 109 -7.18 4.54 -16.24
CA LEU A 109 -7.07 4.68 -14.79
C LEU A 109 -5.72 4.13 -14.34
N ARG A 110 -5.12 4.76 -13.33
CA ARG A 110 -3.89 4.28 -12.72
C ARG A 110 -4.20 3.69 -11.36
N PHE A 111 -4.11 2.37 -11.22
CA PHE A 111 -4.39 1.63 -9.98
C PHE A 111 -3.16 1.50 -9.08
N TYR A 112 -2.47 2.61 -8.82
CA TYR A 112 -1.21 2.62 -8.05
C TYR A 112 -1.36 2.06 -6.63
N SER A 113 -2.38 2.51 -5.89
CA SER A 113 -2.66 2.01 -4.52
C SER A 113 -2.87 0.50 -4.51
N PHE A 114 -3.63 -0.04 -5.48
CA PHE A 114 -3.81 -1.48 -5.63
C PHE A 114 -2.50 -2.20 -5.92
N ALA A 115 -1.70 -1.70 -6.87
CA ALA A 115 -0.45 -2.34 -7.25
C ALA A 115 0.54 -2.45 -6.07
N THR A 116 0.66 -1.40 -5.25
CA THR A 116 1.51 -1.45 -4.04
C THR A 116 1.05 -2.53 -3.06
N LYS A 117 -0.27 -2.65 -2.83
CA LYS A 117 -0.87 -3.67 -1.96
C LYS A 117 -0.68 -5.08 -2.51
N TYR A 118 -0.85 -5.24 -3.83
CA TYR A 118 -0.66 -6.53 -4.50
C TYR A 118 0.78 -7.03 -4.35
N CYS A 119 1.77 -6.17 -4.61
CA CYS A 119 3.17 -6.52 -4.43
C CYS A 119 3.52 -6.75 -2.94
N SER A 120 2.99 -5.94 -2.02
CA SER A 120 3.23 -6.09 -0.58
C SER A 120 2.68 -7.42 -0.02
N HIS A 121 1.49 -7.87 -0.45
CA HIS A 121 0.96 -9.17 -0.01
C HIS A 121 1.81 -10.37 -0.49
N HIS A 122 2.55 -10.21 -1.60
CA HIS A 122 3.59 -11.17 -2.02
C HIS A 122 4.91 -11.00 -1.24
N GLN A 123 5.39 -9.77 -1.07
CA GLN A 123 6.68 -9.45 -0.45
C GLN A 123 6.59 -8.21 0.47
N PRO A 124 6.13 -8.38 1.72
CA PRO A 124 5.83 -7.25 2.60
C PRO A 124 7.07 -6.48 3.04
N GLU A 125 8.24 -7.14 3.09
CA GLU A 125 9.51 -6.49 3.47
C GLU A 125 10.11 -5.63 2.35
N VAL A 126 9.66 -5.83 1.11
CA VAL A 126 10.23 -5.16 -0.07
C VAL A 126 9.35 -4.00 -0.53
N TYR A 127 8.04 -4.23 -0.58
CA TYR A 127 7.07 -3.29 -1.15
C TYR A 127 6.23 -2.65 -0.05
N PRO A 128 6.41 -1.35 0.23
CA PRO A 128 5.53 -0.63 1.13
C PRO A 128 4.14 -0.41 0.50
N ILE A 129 3.12 -0.35 1.34
CA ILE A 129 1.74 -0.07 0.93
C ILE A 129 1.55 1.43 0.83
N TYR A 130 1.05 1.89 -0.32
CA TYR A 130 0.63 3.28 -0.46
C TYR A 130 -0.86 3.43 -0.09
N ASP A 131 -1.17 4.40 0.76
CA ASP A 131 -2.53 4.87 1.03
C ASP A 131 -2.56 6.40 1.11
N SER A 132 -3.71 6.99 0.78
CA SER A 132 -3.92 8.44 0.90
C SER A 132 -3.79 8.99 2.31
N PHE A 133 -4.16 8.24 3.36
CA PHE A 133 -3.97 8.70 4.74
C PHE A 133 -2.49 8.76 5.12
N VAL A 134 -1.72 7.78 4.64
CA VAL A 134 -0.26 7.75 4.80
C VAL A 134 0.38 8.89 4.02
N GLU A 135 -0.03 9.13 2.77
CA GLU A 135 0.44 10.28 1.98
C GLU A 135 0.20 11.60 2.70
N GLU A 136 -1.02 11.83 3.18
CA GLU A 136 -1.39 13.09 3.87
C GLU A 136 -0.54 13.31 5.12
N LEU A 137 -0.36 12.27 5.92
CA LEU A 137 0.45 12.33 7.13
C LEU A 137 1.93 12.56 6.81
N LEU A 138 2.50 11.89 5.81
CA LEU A 138 3.89 12.12 5.38
C LEU A 138 4.10 13.56 4.91
N VAL A 139 3.17 14.11 4.12
CA VAL A 139 3.22 15.49 3.65
C VAL A 139 3.13 16.46 4.82
N TYR A 140 2.23 16.22 5.77
CA TYR A 140 2.13 17.04 6.98
C TYR A 140 3.43 17.02 7.79
N LEU A 141 3.95 15.83 8.12
CA LEU A 141 5.20 15.67 8.88
C LEU A 141 6.39 16.32 8.17
N ARG A 142 6.43 16.25 6.84
CA ARG A 142 7.44 16.95 6.03
C ARG A 142 7.38 18.45 6.26
N ASP A 143 6.19 19.04 6.23
CA ASP A 143 6.02 20.49 6.33
C ASP A 143 6.29 21.02 7.74
N VAL A 144 5.99 20.23 8.78
CA VAL A 144 6.24 20.65 10.18
C VAL A 144 7.67 20.37 10.64
N ASP A 145 8.23 19.21 10.31
CA ASP A 145 9.51 18.75 10.87
C ASP A 145 10.66 18.78 9.86
N ASN A 146 10.36 18.95 8.57
CA ASN A 146 11.35 18.92 7.48
C ASN A 146 12.19 17.63 7.45
N PHE A 147 11.60 16.50 7.86
CA PHE A 147 12.31 15.22 7.97
C PHE A 147 12.87 14.69 6.64
N ALA A 148 12.30 15.11 5.50
CA ALA A 148 12.75 14.74 4.16
C ALA A 148 12.40 15.82 3.13
N ASN A 149 13.12 15.83 2.00
CA ASN A 149 12.80 16.67 0.85
C ASN A 149 12.12 15.83 -0.24
N PHE A 150 10.84 16.09 -0.50
CA PHE A 150 10.03 15.48 -1.57
C PHE A 150 8.78 16.32 -1.86
N HIS A 151 8.27 16.25 -3.09
CA HIS A 151 6.94 16.75 -3.46
C HIS A 151 5.88 15.65 -3.31
N ARG A 152 4.60 16.03 -3.13
CA ARG A 152 3.53 15.05 -2.87
C ARG A 152 3.41 14.02 -4.00
N GLU A 153 3.51 14.48 -5.24
CA GLU A 153 3.49 13.68 -6.46
C GLU A 153 4.62 12.65 -6.52
N ASP A 154 5.76 12.90 -5.87
CA ASP A 154 6.88 11.95 -5.83
C ASP A 154 6.51 10.66 -5.11
N LEU A 155 5.53 10.70 -4.18
CA LEU A 155 5.05 9.51 -3.46
C LEU A 155 4.28 8.54 -4.38
N ARG A 156 3.99 8.94 -5.63
CA ARG A 156 3.50 8.05 -6.70
C ARG A 156 4.61 7.32 -7.46
N ASN A 157 5.84 7.36 -6.94
CA ASN A 157 6.95 6.50 -7.32
C ASN A 157 7.32 5.62 -6.13
N ILE A 158 7.28 4.30 -6.29
CA ILE A 158 7.47 3.37 -5.18
C ILE A 158 8.87 3.46 -4.54
N SER A 159 9.91 3.72 -5.36
CA SER A 159 11.27 3.86 -4.86
C SER A 159 11.44 5.13 -4.03
N VAL A 160 10.79 6.22 -4.45
CA VAL A 160 10.78 7.46 -3.65
C VAL A 160 9.95 7.28 -2.38
N PHE A 161 8.76 6.70 -2.49
CA PHE A 161 7.89 6.43 -1.36
C PHE A 161 8.58 5.57 -0.28
N LYS A 162 9.23 4.47 -0.68
CA LYS A 162 10.03 3.62 0.21
C LYS A 162 11.17 4.39 0.87
N LYS A 163 11.93 5.17 0.09
CA LYS A 163 13.01 6.01 0.63
C LYS A 163 12.48 7.04 1.63
N THR A 164 11.29 7.61 1.39
CA THR A 164 10.64 8.54 2.32
C THR A 164 10.27 7.86 3.64
N LEU A 165 9.73 6.64 3.61
CA LEU A 165 9.46 5.86 4.82
C LEU A 165 10.73 5.55 5.61
N LEU A 166 11.81 5.15 4.93
CA LEU A 166 13.10 4.90 5.59
C LEU A 166 13.69 6.17 6.22
N LYS A 167 13.55 7.33 5.55
CA LYS A 167 13.95 8.63 6.12
C LYS A 167 13.10 9.01 7.33
N LEU A 168 11.79 8.73 7.29
CA LEU A 168 10.91 8.92 8.44
C LEU A 168 11.39 8.07 9.62
N GLN A 169 11.69 6.79 9.38
CA GLN A 169 12.19 5.91 10.44
C GLN A 169 13.48 6.45 11.06
N ALA A 170 14.46 6.84 10.23
CA ALA A 170 15.71 7.39 10.71
C ALA A 170 15.53 8.70 11.50
N PHE A 171 14.61 9.57 11.06
CA PHE A 171 14.39 10.87 11.70
C PHE A 171 13.74 10.74 13.08
N TYR A 172 12.77 9.84 13.24
CA TYR A 172 12.05 9.64 14.50
C TYR A 172 12.58 8.47 15.34
N SER A 173 13.74 7.90 14.98
CA SER A 173 14.35 6.74 15.66
C SER A 173 13.43 5.50 15.73
N LEU A 174 12.82 5.14 14.59
CA LEU A 174 11.84 4.05 14.43
C LEU A 174 12.38 2.88 13.59
N GLU A 175 13.69 2.75 13.43
CA GLU A 175 14.34 1.71 12.61
C GLU A 175 14.16 0.29 13.18
N ASN A 176 13.73 0.18 14.45
CA ASN A 176 13.40 -1.08 15.09
C ASN A 176 12.04 -1.65 14.65
N PHE A 177 11.22 -0.87 13.93
CA PHE A 177 9.95 -1.31 13.39
C PHE A 177 10.07 -1.70 11.91
N THR A 178 9.28 -2.68 11.50
CA THR A 178 9.16 -3.06 10.09
C THR A 178 8.38 -2.01 9.29
N LEU A 179 8.54 -2.01 7.96
CA LEU A 179 7.71 -1.14 7.09
C LEU A 179 6.21 -1.42 7.26
N LYS A 180 5.83 -2.66 7.60
CA LYS A 180 4.44 -3.02 7.86
C LYS A 180 3.90 -2.40 9.14
N GLU A 181 4.68 -2.41 10.23
CA GLU A 181 4.31 -1.76 11.49
C GLU A 181 4.22 -0.24 11.33
N ILE A 182 5.15 0.35 10.59
CA ILE A 182 5.10 1.77 10.23
C ILE A 182 3.85 2.10 9.40
N ASP A 183 3.51 1.27 8.39
CA ASP A 183 2.28 1.45 7.62
C ASP A 183 1.02 1.39 8.50
N GLN A 184 0.92 0.39 9.40
CA GLN A 184 -0.19 0.26 10.34
C GLN A 184 -0.33 1.48 11.26
N TYR A 185 0.78 2.02 11.75
CA TYR A 185 0.80 3.25 12.54
C TYR A 185 0.35 4.44 11.71
N LEU A 186 1.03 4.73 10.58
CA LEU A 186 0.78 5.91 9.75
C LEU A 186 -0.65 5.91 9.20
N TRP A 187 -1.18 4.74 8.81
CA TRP A 187 -2.53 4.63 8.30
C TRP A 187 -3.57 4.91 9.39
N GLN A 188 -3.44 4.32 10.57
CA GLN A 188 -4.38 4.56 11.67
C GLN A 188 -4.32 6.02 12.15
N TYR A 189 -3.12 6.55 12.34
CA TYR A 189 -2.93 7.92 12.80
C TYR A 189 -3.38 8.94 11.75
N GLY A 190 -3.01 8.74 10.50
CA GLY A 190 -3.45 9.57 9.38
C GLY A 190 -4.97 9.56 9.23
N LYS A 191 -5.61 8.39 9.38
CA LYS A 191 -7.08 8.28 9.35
C LYS A 191 -7.76 9.04 10.49
N GLU A 192 -7.17 9.03 11.68
CA GLU A 192 -7.68 9.75 12.85
C GLU A 192 -7.55 11.28 12.70
N LYS A 193 -6.41 11.75 12.18
CA LYS A 193 -6.11 13.18 12.05
C LYS A 193 -6.67 13.83 10.79
N PHE A 194 -6.84 13.05 9.72
CA PHE A 194 -7.36 13.51 8.43
C PHE A 194 -8.61 12.73 8.01
N PRO A 195 -9.69 12.72 8.82
CA PRO A 195 -10.87 11.93 8.53
C PRO A 195 -11.51 12.41 7.21
N LYS A 196 -11.75 11.48 6.29
CA LYS A 196 -12.49 11.77 5.06
C LYS A 196 -13.97 11.93 5.39
N LYS A 197 -14.55 13.07 4.99
CA LYS A 197 -16.00 13.25 4.95
C LYS A 197 -16.51 12.55 3.69
N TYR A 198 -17.28 11.48 3.88
CA TYR A 198 -17.98 10.78 2.81
C TYR A 198 -19.44 11.19 2.80
#